data_AF-A0A0G0UR06-F1
#
_entry.id   AF-A0A0G0UR06-F1
#
_cell.length_a   1.000
_cell.length_b   1.000
_cell.length_c   1.000
_cell.angle_alpha   90.00
_cell.angle_beta   90.00
_cell.angle_gamma   90.00
#
_symmetry.space_group_name_H-M   'P 1'
#
loop_
_entity.id
_entity.type
_entity.pdbx_description
1 polymer ?
#
loop_
_entity_poly.entity_id
_entity_poly.type
_entity_poly.pdbx_seq_one_letter_code
_entity_poly.pdbx_strand_id
1 'polypeptide(L)' 'MSKTKLLLLVLAILCGIFFIIYGGYDDSPGGQGIGLLVVIIGIVSIVRNKRKTPNLKV' A
#
# COMPACT_ATOMS: atom_id res chain seq x y z
N MET A 1 -8.34 5.92 10.56
CA MET A 1 -6.95 6.30 10.19
C MET A 1 -6.77 7.78 10.42
N SER A 2 -5.63 8.25 10.95
CA SER A 2 -5.34 9.68 10.89
C SER A 2 -5.06 10.10 9.44
N LYS A 3 -5.32 11.37 9.11
CA LYS A 3 -5.10 11.93 7.77
C LYS A 3 -3.65 11.71 7.31
N THR A 4 -2.68 11.90 8.20
CA THR A 4 -1.24 11.66 7.94
C THR A 4 -0.95 10.21 7.59
N LYS A 5 -1.54 9.24 8.31
CA LYS A 5 -1.35 7.80 8.00
C LYS A 5 -1.94 7.43 6.64
N LEU A 6 -3.07 8.05 6.27
CA LEU A 6 -3.66 7.86 4.95
C LEU A 6 -2.76 8.44 3.86
N LEU A 7 -2.22 9.65 4.06
CA LEU A 7 -1.26 10.26 3.14
C LEU A 7 -0.04 9.37 2.92
N LEU A 8 0.56 8.86 4.01
CA LEU A 8 1.71 7.96 3.94
C LEU A 8 1.40 6.66 3.19
N LEU A 9 0.20 6.09 3.38
CA LEU A 9 -0.21 4.87 2.67
C LEU A 9 -0.43 5.12 1.17
N VAL A 10 -1.02 6.25 0.81
CA VAL A 10 -1.16 6.66 -0.60
C VAL A 10 0.22 6.85 -1.24
N LEU A 11 1.13 7.54 -0.53
CA LEU A 11 2.50 7.72 -0.99
C LEU A 11 3.25 6.39 -1.14
N ALA A 12 3.08 5.47 -0.19
CA ALA A 12 3.66 4.13 -0.27
C ALA A 12 3.15 3.35 -1.49
N ILE A 13 1.84 3.43 -1.81
CA ILE A 13 1.26 2.80 -3.00
C ILE A 13 1.87 3.40 -4.28
N LEU A 14 2.01 4.72 -4.35
CA LEU A 14 2.67 5.40 -5.48
C LEU A 14 4.13 4.94 -5.64
N CYS A 15 4.89 4.86 -4.54
CA CYS A 15 6.25 4.31 -4.55
C CYS A 15 6.28 2.85 -5.00
N GLY A 16 5.34 2.02 -4.55
CA GLY A 16 5.23 0.63 -4.99
C GLY A 16 5.00 0.51 -6.50
N ILE A 17 4.09 1.32 -7.05
CA ILE A 17 3.86 1.41 -8.51
C ILE A 17 5.13 1.84 -9.23
N PHE A 18 5.84 2.84 -8.71
CA PHE A 18 7.12 3.29 -9.28
C PHE A 18 8.15 2.16 -9.31
N PHE A 19 8.27 1.36 -8.25
CA PHE A 19 9.16 0.19 -8.22
C PHE A 19 8.76 -0.90 -9.22
N ILE A 20 7.47 -1.09 -9.49
CA ILE A 20 7.00 -2.02 -10.53
C ILE A 20 7.46 -1.53 -11.91
N ILE A 21 7.25 -0.24 -12.21
CA ILE A 21 7.60 0.33 -13.51
C ILE A 21 9.12 0.31 -13.70
N TYR A 22 9.88 0.81 -12.71
CA TYR A 22 11.34 0.88 -12.80
C TYR A 22 11.99 -0.52 -12.76
N GLY A 23 11.47 -1.42 -11.93
CA GLY A 23 11.90 -2.82 -11.91
C GLY A 23 11.58 -3.55 -13.22
N GLY A 24 10.50 -3.18 -13.90
CA GLY A 24 10.22 -3.67 -15.25
C GLY A 24 11.13 -3.08 -16.32
N TYR A 25 11.53 -1.81 -16.18
CA TYR A 25 12.51 -1.20 -17.09
C TYR A 25 13.90 -1.83 -16.95
N ASP A 26 14.27 -2.23 -15.73
CA ASP A 26 15.56 -2.88 -15.43
C ASP A 26 15.53 -4.42 -15.60
N ASP A 27 14.44 -5.00 -16.16
CA ASP A 27 14.21 -6.45 -16.23
C ASP A 27 14.48 -7.19 -14.89
N SER A 28 14.30 -6.48 -13.78
CA SER A 28 14.63 -6.91 -12.44
C SER A 28 13.38 -7.45 -11.74
N PRO A 29 13.19 -8.78 -11.69
CA PRO A 29 12.00 -9.38 -11.07
C PRO A 29 11.88 -9.04 -9.57
N GLY A 30 13.01 -8.79 -8.90
CA GLY A 30 13.03 -8.35 -7.51
C GLY A 30 12.39 -6.97 -7.30
N GLY A 31 12.68 -6.01 -8.19
CA GLY A 31 12.10 -4.66 -8.13
C GLY A 31 10.59 -4.68 -8.33
N GLN A 32 10.12 -5.44 -9.31
CA GLN A 32 8.68 -5.69 -9.50
C GLN A 32 8.04 -6.38 -8.30
N GLY A 33 8.70 -7.40 -7.74
CA GLY A 33 8.19 -8.14 -6.59
C GLY A 33 8.04 -7.26 -5.34
N ILE A 34 9.05 -6.43 -5.04
CA ILE A 34 8.99 -5.47 -3.93
C ILE A 34 7.88 -4.44 -4.18
N GLY A 35 7.81 -3.88 -5.39
CA GLY A 35 6.77 -2.92 -5.74
C GLY A 35 5.36 -3.49 -5.55
N LEU A 36 5.12 -4.72 -5.99
CA LEU A 36 3.86 -5.43 -5.80
C LEU A 36 3.53 -5.65 -4.32
N LEU A 37 4.50 -6.09 -3.53
CA LEU A 37 4.36 -6.30 -2.08
C LEU A 37 3.93 -5.02 -1.37
N VAL A 38 4.59 -3.89 -1.68
CA VAL A 38 4.28 -2.59 -1.10
C VAL A 38 2.86 -2.14 -1.46
N VAL A 39 2.43 -2.33 -2.72
CA VAL A 39 1.06 -2.00 -3.15
C VAL A 39 0.03 -2.86 -2.41
N ILE A 40 0.25 -4.17 -2.31
CA ILE A 40 -0.68 -5.09 -1.62
C ILE A 40 -0.79 -4.73 -0.14
N ILE A 41 0.33 -4.54 0.56
CA ILE A 41 0.33 -4.18 1.99
C ILE A 41 -0.37 -2.83 2.19
N GLY A 42 -0.14 -1.86 1.32
CA GLY A 42 -0.81 -0.56 1.34
C GLY A 42 -2.33 -0.69 1.25
N ILE A 43 -2.83 -1.43 0.26
CA ILE A 43 -4.26 -1.67 0.04
C ILE A 43 -4.87 -2.42 1.22
N VAL A 44 -4.25 -3.52 1.66
CA VAL A 44 -4.74 -4.34 2.78
C VAL A 44 -4.82 -3.51 4.06
N SER A 45 -3.82 -2.66 4.33
CA SER A 45 -3.79 -1.76 5.49
C SER A 45 -4.95 -0.76 5.47
N ILE A 46 -5.27 -0.19 4.30
CA ILE A 46 -6.42 0.71 4.12
C ILE A 46 -7.72 -0.06 4.39
N VAL A 47 -7.91 -1.23 3.77
CA VAL A 47 -9.14 -2.04 3.90
C VAL A 47 -9.36 -2.50 5.34
N ARG A 48 -8.34 -3.06 5.99
CA ARG A 48 -8.42 -3.50 7.40
C ARG A 48 -8.80 -2.36 8.34
N ASN A 49 -8.28 -1.16 8.08
CA ASN A 49 -8.57 -0.01 8.93
C ASN A 49 -9.95 0.60 8.70
N LYS A 50 -10.53 0.44 7.50
CA LYS A 50 -11.93 0.82 7.23
C LYS A 50 -12.95 -0.14 7.84
N ARG A 51 -12.60 -1.41 8.08
CA ARG A 51 -13.46 -2.39 8.77
C ARG A 51 -13.49 -2.24 10.29
N LYS A 52 -12.69 -1.35 10.86
CA LYS A 52 -12.80 -0.92 12.26
C LYS A 52 -13.82 0.22 12.39
N THR A 53 -15.10 -0.11 12.39
CA THR A 53 -16.19 0.82 12.80
C THR A 53 -17.11 0.09 13.79
N PRO A 54 -17.83 0.87 14.62
CA PRO A 54 -17.63 0.95 16.06
C PRO A 54 -18.04 -0.33 16.79
N ASN A 55 -17.35 -0.63 17.90
CA ASN A 55 -17.90 -1.51 18.92
C ASN A 55 -19.18 -0.83 19.45
N LEU A 56 -20.33 -1.17 18.86
CA LEU A 56 -21.64 -0.85 19.41
C LEU A 56 -21.74 -1.64 20.71
N LYS A 57 -21.37 -1.01 21.83
CA LYS A 57 -21.86 -1.42 23.14
C LYS A 57 -23.36 -1.13 23.13
N VAL A 58 -24.15 -2.18 22.91
CA VAL A 58 -25.57 -2.24 23.25
C VAL A 58 -25.67 -2.50 24.75
#